data_AF-S8DTI6-F1
#
_entry.id   AF-S8DTI6-F1
#
_cell.length_a   1.000
_cell.length_b   1.000
_cell.length_c   1.000
_cell.angle_alpha   90.00
_cell.angle_beta   90.00
_cell.angle_gamma   90.00
#
_symmetry.space_group_name_H-M   'P 1'
#
loop_
_entity.id
_entity.type
_entity.pdbx_description
1 polymer ?
#
loop_
_entity_poly.entity_id
_entity_poly.type
_entity_poly.pdbx_seq_one_letter_code
_entity_poly.pdbx_strand_id
1 'polypeptide(L)'
;MAMTTLLERQLNECEIVLERLQESLAVLSPELVPIHERLVNMRRKLVALAAKETAREAAVANGNPVTVSPEPRRPLPTSQAATPPPEGDLRSASDKTPTAESEEAKTPTKESTPKPELPPAEKEGIKVKSELKALMEELRKIDSLSIVYLRKRVDGKFLGPGGMVPASQAVCSSLLEECFEIAQEIRAQDDSRYVASSLRPIYDRLSAIRRELEQLVLTHRWSLRETDLWNYSLSLQEIDKMRVDGKFVDAEGDRPSGQYVLLYLLRRCYGLIYRLLSSSEPVSEELMPIANKLSTVKKCLNEVLKYGGPFSPRDLYPYQLALYQIDSMRKEGKFVGVDGTIPEGQGIVMAHLNECHELLEMLKEAMETDEGDYDDEDDEEFVDEEDESEE
;
A
#
# COMPACT_ATOMS: atom_id res chain seq x y z
N MET A 1 -41.11 4.16 14.23
CA MET A 1 -41.41 3.70 12.86
C MET A 1 -40.22 4.06 11.95
N ALA A 2 -40.30 4.96 10.96
CA ALA A 2 -39.18 5.16 10.01
C ALA A 2 -37.81 5.49 10.66
N MET A 3 -37.79 6.36 11.68
CA MET A 3 -36.57 6.69 12.44
C MET A 3 -36.06 5.52 13.31
N THR A 4 -36.95 4.72 13.89
CA THR A 4 -36.54 3.55 14.70
C THR A 4 -35.96 2.46 13.81
N THR A 5 -36.58 2.18 12.64
CA THR A 5 -36.03 1.24 11.65
C THR A 5 -34.68 1.67 11.07
N LEU A 6 -34.39 2.98 11.01
CA LEU A 6 -33.08 3.47 10.60
C LEU A 6 -32.03 3.25 11.69
N LEU A 7 -32.38 3.55 12.95
CA LEU A 7 -31.52 3.32 14.12
C LEU A 7 -31.26 1.83 14.35
N GLU A 8 -32.27 0.97 14.20
CA GLU A 8 -32.15 -0.50 14.23
C GLU A 8 -31.16 -1.00 13.16
N ARG A 9 -31.22 -0.45 11.93
CA ARG A 9 -30.30 -0.81 10.84
C ARG A 9 -28.86 -0.36 11.13
N GLN A 10 -28.69 0.86 11.64
CA GLN A 10 -27.38 1.39 12.05
C GLN A 10 -26.80 0.61 13.24
N LEU A 11 -27.63 0.24 14.22
CA LEU A 11 -27.21 -0.59 15.35
C LEU A 11 -26.73 -1.97 14.87
N ASN A 12 -27.45 -2.63 13.95
CA ASN A 12 -27.00 -3.88 13.33
C ASN A 12 -25.67 -3.70 12.56
N GLU A 13 -25.50 -2.60 11.83
CA GLU A 13 -24.24 -2.28 11.15
C GLU A 13 -23.08 -2.11 12.15
N CYS A 14 -23.31 -1.41 13.26
CA CYS A 14 -22.34 -1.25 14.35
C CYS A 14 -22.03 -2.57 15.07
N GLU A 15 -23.04 -3.40 15.36
CA GLU A 15 -22.89 -4.71 16.01
C GLU A 15 -22.07 -5.66 15.11
N ILE A 16 -22.34 -5.69 13.80
CA ILE A 16 -21.56 -6.48 12.83
C ILE A 16 -20.10 -6.00 12.75
N VAL A 17 -19.83 -4.69 12.88
CA VAL A 17 -18.46 -4.15 12.94
C VAL A 17 -17.80 -4.52 14.26
N LEU A 18 -18.51 -4.41 15.38
CA LEU A 18 -18.00 -4.69 16.73
C LEU A 18 -17.71 -6.19 16.92
N GLU A 19 -18.58 -7.09 16.43
CA GLU A 19 -18.35 -8.53 16.42
C GLU A 19 -17.09 -8.89 15.60
N ARG A 20 -16.91 -8.31 14.41
CA ARG A 20 -15.68 -8.49 13.61
C ARG A 20 -14.42 -7.97 14.31
N LEU A 21 -14.53 -6.86 15.05
CA LEU A 21 -13.41 -6.33 15.82
C LEU A 21 -13.08 -7.26 17.00
N GLN A 22 -14.08 -7.77 17.71
CA GLN A 22 -13.91 -8.78 18.77
C GLN A 22 -13.34 -10.10 18.24
N GLU A 23 -13.82 -10.60 17.10
CA GLU A 23 -13.23 -11.76 16.39
C GLU A 23 -11.75 -11.53 16.02
N SER A 24 -11.35 -10.28 15.72
CA SER A 24 -9.95 -9.95 15.38
C SER A 24 -9.04 -9.76 16.60
N LEU A 25 -9.62 -9.33 17.74
CA LEU A 25 -8.95 -9.20 19.03
C LEU A 25 -8.89 -10.51 19.84
N ALA A 26 -9.70 -11.51 19.49
CA ALA A 26 -9.70 -12.82 20.12
C ALA A 26 -8.32 -13.53 20.02
N VAL A 27 -8.04 -14.43 20.97
CA VAL A 27 -6.83 -15.26 20.92
C VAL A 27 -6.90 -16.17 19.70
N LEU A 28 -5.89 -16.07 18.82
CA LEU A 28 -5.77 -16.87 17.60
C LEU A 28 -6.00 -18.37 17.90
N SER A 29 -6.94 -18.99 17.19
CA SER A 29 -7.26 -20.41 17.39
C SER A 29 -6.00 -21.30 17.37
N PRO A 30 -5.84 -22.27 18.28
CA PRO A 30 -4.69 -23.18 18.31
C PRO A 30 -4.39 -23.88 16.97
N GLU A 31 -5.41 -24.07 16.15
CA GLU A 31 -5.31 -24.67 14.81
C GLU A 31 -4.67 -23.74 13.77
N LEU A 32 -4.79 -22.42 13.98
CA LEU A 32 -4.23 -21.38 13.10
C LEU A 32 -2.82 -20.97 13.53
N VAL A 33 -2.41 -21.18 14.77
CA VAL A 33 -1.03 -20.92 15.27
C VAL A 33 0.05 -21.46 14.32
N PRO A 34 0.08 -22.75 13.90
CA PRO A 34 1.12 -23.25 13.00
C PRO A 34 1.06 -22.68 11.58
N ILE A 35 -0.13 -22.23 11.13
CA ILE A 35 -0.29 -21.55 9.83
C ILE A 35 0.28 -20.13 9.94
N HIS A 36 -0.10 -19.40 10.99
CA HIS A 36 0.38 -18.06 11.30
C HIS A 36 1.91 -18.01 11.48
N GLU A 37 2.50 -18.92 12.28
CA GLU A 37 3.96 -18.99 12.44
C GLU A 37 4.68 -19.24 11.11
N ARG A 38 4.14 -20.12 10.26
CA ARG A 38 4.71 -20.39 8.93
C ARG A 38 4.59 -19.18 8.01
N LEU A 39 3.45 -18.48 8.04
CA LEU A 39 3.23 -17.22 7.32
C LEU A 39 4.20 -16.12 7.79
N VAL A 40 4.36 -15.90 9.10
CA VAL A 40 5.33 -14.94 9.67
C VAL A 40 6.76 -15.27 9.23
N ASN A 41 7.14 -16.55 9.26
CA ASN A 41 8.46 -16.99 8.82
C ASN A 41 8.68 -16.82 7.30
N MET A 42 7.64 -16.99 6.47
CA MET A 42 7.71 -16.65 5.05
C MET A 42 7.78 -15.13 4.84
N ARG A 43 6.97 -14.31 5.53
CA ARG A 43 7.05 -12.84 5.47
C ARG A 43 8.45 -12.34 5.78
N ARG A 44 9.09 -12.87 6.83
CA ARG A 44 10.49 -12.57 7.19
C ARG A 44 11.47 -12.91 6.05
N LYS A 45 11.37 -14.10 5.44
CA LYS A 45 12.20 -14.51 4.29
C LYS A 45 11.96 -13.63 3.05
N LEU A 46 10.71 -13.27 2.77
CA LEU A 46 10.31 -12.44 1.63
C LEU A 46 10.81 -11.00 1.77
N VAL A 47 10.64 -10.38 2.95
CA VAL A 47 11.21 -9.04 3.24
C VAL A 47 12.73 -9.06 3.10
N ALA A 48 13.41 -10.12 3.58
CA ALA A 48 14.85 -10.29 3.42
C ALA A 48 15.29 -10.53 1.96
N LEU A 49 14.42 -11.05 1.09
CA LEU A 49 14.67 -11.15 -0.36
C LEU A 49 14.44 -9.82 -1.08
N ALA A 50 13.38 -9.09 -0.74
CA ALA A 50 13.12 -7.75 -1.26
C ALA A 50 14.28 -6.79 -0.96
N ALA A 51 14.80 -6.81 0.28
CA ALA A 51 15.97 -6.02 0.67
C ALA A 51 17.26 -6.38 -0.10
N LYS A 52 17.41 -7.64 -0.56
CA LYS A 52 18.53 -8.03 -1.44
C LYS A 52 18.34 -7.51 -2.86
N GLU A 53 17.13 -7.59 -3.42
CA GLU A 53 16.87 -7.14 -4.79
C GLU A 53 16.95 -5.61 -4.91
N THR A 54 16.43 -4.84 -3.94
CA THR A 54 16.60 -3.38 -3.92
C THR A 54 18.06 -2.97 -3.74
N ALA A 55 18.82 -3.65 -2.89
CA ALA A 55 20.27 -3.42 -2.76
C ALA A 55 21.03 -3.75 -4.07
N ARG A 56 20.61 -4.81 -4.78
CA ARG A 56 21.18 -5.19 -6.08
C ARG A 56 20.88 -4.16 -7.17
N GLU A 57 19.66 -3.61 -7.23
CA GLU A 57 19.32 -2.52 -8.15
C GLU A 57 20.09 -1.23 -7.82
N ALA A 58 20.21 -0.86 -6.55
CA ALA A 58 21.01 0.29 -6.13
C ALA A 58 22.50 0.14 -6.51
N ALA A 59 23.07 -1.07 -6.37
CA ALA A 59 24.42 -1.37 -6.81
C ALA A 59 24.60 -1.26 -8.34
N VAL A 60 23.61 -1.70 -9.13
CA VAL A 60 23.61 -1.56 -10.59
C VAL A 60 23.47 -0.09 -11.01
N ALA A 61 22.59 0.68 -10.36
CA ALA A 61 22.41 2.10 -10.63
C ALA A 61 23.67 2.93 -10.34
N ASN A 62 24.35 2.65 -9.23
CA ASN A 62 25.59 3.33 -8.84
C ASN A 62 26.83 2.87 -9.63
N GLY A 63 26.77 1.70 -10.28
CA GLY A 63 27.92 1.08 -10.95
C GLY A 63 28.17 1.52 -12.39
N ASN A 64 27.31 2.36 -12.98
CA ASN A 64 27.26 2.55 -14.43
C ASN A 64 27.43 4.03 -14.87
N PRO A 65 28.68 4.51 -15.08
CA PRO A 65 28.89 5.79 -15.76
C PRO A 65 28.40 5.70 -17.22
N VAL A 66 27.74 6.74 -17.72
CA VAL A 66 27.05 6.70 -19.02
C VAL A 66 28.04 6.67 -20.19
N THR A 67 28.46 5.48 -20.61
CA THR A 67 29.25 5.26 -21.82
C THR A 67 28.34 5.23 -23.05
N VAL A 68 28.15 6.39 -23.70
CA VAL A 68 27.57 6.46 -25.04
C VAL A 68 28.60 5.93 -26.04
N SER A 69 28.59 4.61 -26.29
CA SER A 69 29.31 4.00 -27.41
C SER A 69 28.54 4.26 -28.72
N PRO A 70 29.22 4.63 -29.82
CA PRO A 70 28.55 5.08 -31.04
C PRO A 70 27.96 3.93 -31.87
N GLU A 71 26.92 4.24 -32.64
CA GLU A 71 26.32 3.31 -33.61
C GLU A 71 27.32 2.85 -34.70
N PRO A 72 27.24 1.60 -35.16
CA PRO A 72 27.94 1.17 -36.37
C PRO A 72 27.32 1.84 -37.61
N ARG A 73 28.11 2.65 -38.32
CA ARG A 73 27.65 3.44 -39.48
C ARG A 73 27.03 2.56 -40.58
N ARG A 74 25.75 2.77 -40.87
CA ARG A 74 25.07 2.25 -42.08
C ARG A 74 25.66 2.94 -43.33
N PRO A 75 26.02 2.20 -44.40
CA PRO A 75 26.43 2.81 -45.67
C PRO A 75 25.29 3.58 -46.34
N LEU A 76 25.61 4.66 -47.06
CA LEU A 76 24.66 5.37 -47.92
C LEU A 76 24.43 4.60 -49.24
N PRO A 77 23.22 4.70 -49.85
CA PRO A 77 22.96 4.18 -51.18
C PRO A 77 23.44 5.15 -52.27
N THR A 78 23.85 4.60 -53.41
CA THR A 78 24.03 5.36 -54.66
C THR A 78 23.29 4.65 -55.79
N SER A 79 22.49 5.40 -56.55
CA SER A 79 21.64 4.87 -57.64
C SER A 79 22.33 4.96 -59.00
N GLN A 80 22.23 3.89 -59.81
CA GLN A 80 21.78 3.95 -61.21
C GLN A 80 21.55 2.53 -61.79
N ALA A 81 20.95 2.45 -62.97
CA ALA A 81 20.41 1.21 -63.54
C ALA A 81 20.74 1.05 -65.04
N ALA A 82 20.92 -0.20 -65.49
CA ALA A 82 20.72 -0.61 -66.90
C ALA A 82 20.61 -2.15 -67.05
N THR A 83 19.80 -2.52 -68.04
CA THR A 83 19.23 -3.79 -68.53
C THR A 83 20.21 -4.84 -69.15
N PRO A 84 19.74 -6.04 -69.59
CA PRO A 84 20.48 -7.34 -69.58
C PRO A 84 20.60 -7.99 -71.01
N PRO A 85 20.65 -9.34 -71.27
CA PRO A 85 20.89 -10.55 -70.44
C PRO A 85 22.15 -11.33 -70.96
N PRO A 86 22.23 -12.57 -71.52
CA PRO A 86 21.25 -13.66 -71.86
C PRO A 86 21.55 -15.07 -71.25
N GLU A 87 20.62 -16.01 -71.53
CA GLU A 87 20.76 -17.49 -71.76
C GLU A 87 21.53 -18.46 -70.82
N GLY A 88 20.96 -19.68 -70.61
CA GLY A 88 21.66 -20.82 -69.97
C GLY A 88 20.75 -21.90 -69.32
N ASP A 89 20.36 -22.92 -70.10
CA ASP A 89 19.68 -24.20 -69.77
C ASP A 89 19.95 -24.84 -68.37
N LEU A 90 18.94 -25.29 -67.59
CA LEU A 90 18.07 -26.50 -67.68
C LEU A 90 18.66 -27.82 -67.12
N ARG A 91 17.79 -28.60 -66.44
CA ARG A 91 17.93 -30.01 -65.93
C ARG A 91 18.87 -30.16 -64.71
N SER A 92 18.54 -30.81 -63.58
CA SER A 92 17.67 -31.94 -63.17
C SER A 92 18.34 -33.33 -63.16
N ALA A 93 18.01 -34.12 -62.13
CA ALA A 93 18.14 -35.59 -61.98
C ALA A 93 19.27 -36.16 -61.06
N SER A 94 18.86 -36.50 -59.83
CA SER A 94 18.89 -37.86 -59.26
C SER A 94 20.20 -38.56 -58.83
N ASP A 95 20.21 -38.99 -57.55
CA ASP A 95 20.12 -40.41 -57.10
C ASP A 95 21.20 -40.92 -56.10
N LYS A 96 20.80 -41.93 -55.32
CA LYS A 96 21.58 -42.93 -54.54
C LYS A 96 22.63 -42.51 -53.51
N THR A 97 22.23 -42.64 -52.24
CA THR A 97 23.02 -43.37 -51.23
C THR A 97 23.16 -44.86 -51.62
N PRO A 98 24.14 -45.57 -51.06
CA PRO A 98 23.79 -46.61 -50.08
C PRO A 98 24.69 -46.66 -48.83
N THR A 99 24.27 -47.46 -47.85
CA THR A 99 24.90 -47.69 -46.53
C THR A 99 25.90 -48.85 -46.51
N ALA A 100 26.88 -48.80 -45.60
CA ALA A 100 27.58 -49.97 -45.04
C ALA A 100 28.18 -49.63 -43.65
N GLU A 101 28.28 -50.60 -42.74
CA GLU A 101 28.79 -50.42 -41.37
C GLU A 101 30.29 -50.73 -41.20
N SER A 102 30.90 -50.25 -40.11
CA SER A 102 31.81 -51.01 -39.20
C SER A 102 32.27 -50.15 -38.02
N GLU A 103 32.74 -50.80 -36.94
CA GLU A 103 32.89 -50.21 -35.60
C GLU A 103 34.36 -50.07 -35.11
N GLU A 104 34.50 -49.46 -33.93
CA GLU A 104 35.64 -49.48 -32.99
C GLU A 104 37.06 -49.00 -33.42
N ALA A 105 37.52 -47.90 -32.79
CA ALA A 105 38.65 -47.99 -31.83
C ALA A 105 38.89 -46.71 -30.99
N LYS A 106 38.85 -46.86 -29.66
CA LYS A 106 39.68 -46.20 -28.61
C LYS A 106 39.82 -44.65 -28.58
N THR A 107 39.26 -44.07 -27.52
CA THR A 107 39.70 -42.81 -26.85
C THR A 107 40.94 -43.09 -25.96
N PRO A 108 41.53 -42.15 -25.16
CA PRO A 108 41.17 -40.73 -24.95
C PRO A 108 42.34 -39.71 -24.90
N THR A 109 42.01 -38.42 -25.01
CA THR A 109 42.74 -37.35 -24.29
C THR A 109 41.76 -36.31 -23.76
N LYS A 110 41.96 -35.82 -22.53
CA LYS A 110 41.22 -34.68 -21.98
C LYS A 110 41.79 -33.37 -22.52
N GLU A 111 40.93 -32.44 -22.89
CA GLU A 111 41.15 -31.03 -22.62
C GLU A 111 39.82 -30.40 -22.19
N SER A 112 39.82 -29.72 -21.04
CA SER A 112 38.59 -29.19 -20.43
C SER A 112 38.54 -27.69 -20.60
N THR A 113 37.85 -27.22 -21.64
CA THR A 113 37.48 -25.81 -21.76
C THR A 113 36.63 -25.38 -20.56
N PRO A 114 37.03 -24.36 -19.79
CA PRO A 114 36.21 -23.85 -18.71
C PRO A 114 34.89 -23.29 -19.26
N LYS A 115 33.77 -23.59 -18.60
CA LYS A 115 32.54 -22.81 -18.81
C LYS A 115 32.82 -21.35 -18.42
N PRO A 116 32.30 -20.36 -19.18
CA PRO A 116 32.35 -18.97 -18.74
C PRO A 116 31.73 -18.83 -17.35
N GLU A 117 32.49 -18.32 -16.39
CA GLU A 117 31.96 -18.01 -15.07
C GLU A 117 31.08 -16.76 -15.17
N LEU A 118 29.77 -16.95 -15.05
CA LEU A 118 28.80 -15.85 -14.96
C LEU A 118 29.21 -14.88 -13.83
N PRO A 119 29.12 -13.56 -14.05
CA PRO A 119 29.51 -12.56 -13.06
C PRO A 119 28.72 -12.69 -11.75
N PRO A 120 29.28 -12.27 -10.59
CA PRO A 120 28.68 -12.49 -9.28
C PRO A 120 27.22 -12.01 -9.15
N ALA A 121 26.90 -10.83 -9.69
CA ALA A 121 25.55 -10.25 -9.63
C ALA A 121 24.49 -11.04 -10.42
N GLU A 122 24.89 -11.83 -11.44
CA GLU A 122 23.99 -12.74 -12.15
C GLU A 122 23.81 -14.05 -11.38
N LYS A 123 24.90 -14.60 -10.80
CA LYS A 123 24.84 -15.77 -9.92
C LYS A 123 23.92 -15.52 -8.71
N GLU A 124 23.99 -14.34 -8.10
CA GLU A 124 23.09 -13.95 -7.02
C GLU A 124 21.66 -13.71 -7.50
N GLY A 125 21.44 -13.06 -8.65
CA GLY A 125 20.10 -12.90 -9.23
C GLY A 125 19.40 -14.22 -9.51
N ILE A 126 20.12 -15.21 -10.06
CA ILE A 126 19.60 -16.57 -10.27
C ILE A 126 19.21 -17.22 -8.93
N LYS A 127 20.01 -17.02 -7.88
CA LYS A 127 19.72 -17.52 -6.53
C LYS A 127 18.47 -16.88 -5.94
N VAL A 128 18.32 -15.55 -6.02
CA VAL A 128 17.10 -14.81 -5.60
C VAL A 128 15.86 -15.33 -6.33
N LYS A 129 15.92 -15.49 -7.66
CA LYS A 129 14.82 -16.09 -8.46
C LYS A 129 14.46 -17.51 -7.99
N SER A 130 15.44 -18.30 -7.54
CA SER A 130 15.19 -19.67 -7.05
C SER A 130 14.57 -19.70 -5.63
N GLU A 131 15.07 -18.87 -4.70
CA GLU A 131 14.51 -18.73 -3.35
C GLU A 131 13.07 -18.18 -3.41
N LEU A 132 12.81 -17.20 -4.28
CA LEU A 132 11.46 -16.66 -4.51
C LEU A 132 10.50 -17.72 -5.07
N LYS A 133 10.92 -18.53 -6.05
CA LYS A 133 10.09 -19.62 -6.61
C LYS A 133 9.72 -20.67 -5.55
N ALA A 134 10.64 -21.03 -4.67
CA ALA A 134 10.37 -21.94 -3.56
C ALA A 134 9.32 -21.35 -2.61
N LEU A 135 9.46 -20.08 -2.23
CA LEU A 135 8.50 -19.40 -1.33
C LEU A 135 7.14 -19.18 -1.98
N MET A 136 7.07 -18.84 -3.27
CA MET A 136 5.80 -18.77 -4.01
C MET A 136 5.08 -20.12 -4.04
N GLU A 137 5.83 -21.22 -4.12
CA GLU A 137 5.26 -22.57 -4.12
C GLU A 137 4.87 -23.06 -2.71
N GLU A 138 5.55 -22.60 -1.65
CA GLU A 138 5.07 -22.77 -0.27
C GLU A 138 3.81 -21.94 0.02
N LEU A 139 3.76 -20.69 -0.44
CA LEU A 139 2.56 -19.84 -0.36
C LEU A 139 1.38 -20.48 -1.09
N ARG A 140 1.58 -20.95 -2.32
CA ARG A 140 0.57 -21.74 -3.05
C ARG A 140 0.17 -23.03 -2.36
N LYS A 141 1.02 -23.65 -1.54
CA LYS A 141 0.65 -24.84 -0.75
C LYS A 141 -0.22 -24.46 0.45
N ILE A 142 0.03 -23.32 1.09
CA ILE A 142 -0.82 -22.82 2.18
C ILE A 142 -2.14 -22.28 1.64
N ASP A 143 -2.10 -21.55 0.52
CA ASP A 143 -3.26 -21.11 -0.24
C ASP A 143 -4.08 -22.29 -0.78
N SER A 144 -3.46 -23.30 -1.40
CA SER A 144 -4.20 -24.48 -1.88
C SER A 144 -4.66 -25.42 -0.77
N LEU A 145 -3.99 -25.46 0.39
CA LEU A 145 -4.54 -26.10 1.59
C LEU A 145 -5.76 -25.31 2.08
N SER A 146 -5.70 -23.97 2.11
CA SER A 146 -6.89 -23.14 2.35
C SER A 146 -7.98 -23.44 1.31
N ILE A 147 -7.65 -23.60 0.02
CA ILE A 147 -8.61 -23.95 -1.05
C ILE A 147 -9.19 -25.37 -0.89
N VAL A 148 -8.44 -26.34 -0.35
CA VAL A 148 -8.96 -27.68 -0.02
C VAL A 148 -9.94 -27.62 1.15
N TYR A 149 -9.74 -26.75 2.14
CA TYR A 149 -10.75 -26.43 3.14
C TYR A 149 -11.90 -25.59 2.53
N LEU A 150 -11.64 -24.63 1.64
CA LEU A 150 -12.65 -23.82 0.92
C LEU A 150 -13.49 -24.65 -0.07
N ARG A 151 -13.09 -25.87 -0.45
CA ARG A 151 -13.93 -26.76 -1.29
C ARG A 151 -15.21 -27.23 -0.58
N LYS A 152 -15.43 -26.82 0.68
CA LYS A 152 -16.68 -26.90 1.43
C LYS A 152 -17.32 -25.54 1.76
N ARG A 153 -16.84 -24.42 1.20
CA ARG A 153 -17.27 -23.05 1.55
C ARG A 153 -18.05 -22.33 0.46
N VAL A 154 -18.95 -21.48 0.93
CA VAL A 154 -19.30 -20.20 0.32
C VAL A 154 -18.49 -19.12 1.07
N ASP A 155 -18.13 -18.04 0.39
CA ASP A 155 -17.62 -16.78 0.96
C ASP A 155 -16.30 -16.82 1.78
N GLY A 156 -15.19 -17.19 1.12
CA GLY A 156 -13.84 -16.65 1.40
C GLY A 156 -13.11 -16.97 2.72
N LYS A 157 -13.75 -17.63 3.71
CA LYS A 157 -13.20 -17.87 5.06
C LYS A 157 -12.45 -19.22 5.20
N PHE A 158 -11.51 -19.35 6.14
CA PHE A 158 -10.86 -20.65 6.45
C PHE A 158 -11.76 -21.46 7.41
N LEU A 159 -11.82 -22.79 7.31
CA LEU A 159 -12.62 -23.66 8.21
C LEU A 159 -11.72 -24.37 9.23
N GLY A 160 -12.21 -24.55 10.46
CA GLY A 160 -11.72 -25.58 11.39
C GLY A 160 -12.45 -26.93 11.18
N PRO A 161 -12.07 -28.00 11.92
CA PRO A 161 -12.81 -29.24 12.00
C PRO A 161 -14.29 -29.00 12.36
N GLY A 162 -15.19 -29.79 11.77
CA GLY A 162 -16.63 -29.57 11.92
C GLY A 162 -17.22 -28.43 11.06
N GLY A 163 -16.39 -27.55 10.49
CA GLY A 163 -16.84 -26.52 9.56
C GLY A 163 -17.17 -25.16 10.19
N MET A 164 -16.71 -24.89 11.41
CA MET A 164 -16.79 -23.55 12.01
C MET A 164 -15.72 -22.61 11.40
N VAL A 165 -15.92 -21.29 11.49
CA VAL A 165 -14.85 -20.31 11.28
C VAL A 165 -14.01 -20.26 12.57
N PRO A 166 -12.69 -20.46 12.55
CA PRO A 166 -11.85 -20.25 13.72
C PRO A 166 -11.73 -18.75 14.05
N ALA A 167 -11.61 -18.40 15.33
CA ALA A 167 -11.38 -17.02 15.75
C ALA A 167 -10.09 -16.42 15.16
N SER A 168 -10.09 -15.10 14.94
CA SER A 168 -8.95 -14.31 14.43
C SER A 168 -8.43 -14.74 13.05
N GLN A 169 -9.24 -15.49 12.29
CA GLN A 169 -8.89 -16.03 10.97
C GLN A 169 -8.56 -14.97 9.92
N ALA A 170 -9.10 -13.75 10.05
CA ALA A 170 -8.75 -12.61 9.20
C ALA A 170 -7.24 -12.25 9.26
N VAL A 171 -6.58 -12.48 10.41
CA VAL A 171 -5.14 -12.25 10.58
C VAL A 171 -4.32 -13.17 9.65
N CYS A 172 -4.74 -14.44 9.52
CA CYS A 172 -4.07 -15.39 8.61
C CYS A 172 -4.35 -15.07 7.13
N SER A 173 -5.55 -14.61 6.77
CA SER A 173 -5.84 -14.13 5.40
C SER A 173 -4.99 -12.92 5.04
N SER A 174 -5.01 -11.87 5.87
CA SER A 174 -4.26 -10.64 5.65
C SER A 174 -2.75 -10.89 5.53
N LEU A 175 -2.20 -11.75 6.41
CA LEU A 175 -0.78 -12.10 6.37
C LEU A 175 -0.40 -12.97 5.16
N LEU A 176 -1.31 -13.81 4.64
CA LEU A 176 -1.13 -14.55 3.38
C LEU A 176 -1.16 -13.60 2.17
N GLU A 177 -2.08 -12.64 2.16
CA GLU A 177 -2.17 -11.60 1.13
C GLU A 177 -0.92 -10.69 1.12
N GLU A 178 -0.46 -10.23 2.30
CA GLU A 178 0.82 -9.51 2.43
C GLU A 178 1.99 -10.31 1.83
N CYS A 179 2.09 -11.61 2.14
CA CYS A 179 3.15 -12.45 1.61
C CYS A 179 3.06 -12.59 0.07
N PHE A 180 1.85 -12.72 -0.48
CA PHE A 180 1.66 -12.74 -1.94
C PHE A 180 1.95 -11.40 -2.61
N GLU A 181 1.60 -10.28 -1.99
CA GLU A 181 1.94 -8.94 -2.51
C GLU A 181 3.47 -8.75 -2.54
N ILE A 182 4.19 -9.07 -1.46
CA ILE A 182 5.66 -8.98 -1.41
C ILE A 182 6.31 -9.95 -2.42
N ALA A 183 5.80 -11.18 -2.56
CA ALA A 183 6.32 -12.13 -3.54
C ALA A 183 6.08 -11.69 -5.00
N GLN A 184 4.94 -11.05 -5.27
CA GLN A 184 4.63 -10.49 -6.59
C GLN A 184 5.44 -9.23 -6.90
N GLU A 185 5.73 -8.41 -5.89
CA GLU A 185 6.59 -7.23 -5.94
C GLU A 185 8.02 -7.60 -6.38
N ILE A 186 8.68 -8.52 -5.66
CA ILE A 186 10.05 -8.96 -5.98
C ILE A 186 10.11 -9.53 -7.41
N ARG A 187 9.08 -10.25 -7.85
CA ARG A 187 8.99 -10.73 -9.23
C ARG A 187 8.79 -9.60 -10.24
N ALA A 188 7.97 -8.60 -9.94
CA ALA A 188 7.71 -7.47 -10.83
C ALA A 188 8.96 -6.59 -10.99
N GLN A 189 9.68 -6.35 -9.89
CA GLN A 189 11.00 -5.73 -9.87
C GLN A 189 12.00 -6.52 -10.72
N ASP A 190 12.10 -7.83 -10.52
CA ASP A 190 12.99 -8.71 -11.28
C ASP A 190 12.66 -8.74 -12.79
N ASP A 191 11.36 -8.75 -13.14
CA ASP A 191 10.84 -8.79 -14.50
C ASP A 191 10.90 -7.43 -15.23
N SER A 192 11.02 -6.31 -14.51
CA SER A 192 11.04 -4.94 -15.07
C SER A 192 12.12 -4.72 -16.15
N ARG A 193 13.21 -5.49 -16.07
CA ARG A 193 14.37 -5.47 -16.97
C ARG A 193 14.12 -6.15 -18.32
N TYR A 194 13.05 -6.93 -18.44
CA TYR A 194 12.66 -7.62 -19.69
C TYR A 194 11.44 -6.96 -20.36
N VAL A 195 11.06 -5.74 -19.94
CA VAL A 195 10.06 -4.92 -20.62
C VAL A 195 10.61 -4.48 -21.98
N ALA A 196 9.91 -4.84 -23.06
CA ALA A 196 10.28 -4.43 -24.41
C ALA A 196 10.21 -2.91 -24.59
N SER A 197 11.05 -2.36 -25.47
CA SER A 197 11.13 -0.92 -25.76
C SER A 197 9.80 -0.32 -26.22
N SER A 198 9.00 -1.05 -27.02
CA SER A 198 7.66 -0.66 -27.45
C SER A 198 6.67 -0.47 -26.30
N LEU A 199 6.81 -1.25 -25.21
CA LEU A 199 5.96 -1.17 -24.02
C LEU A 199 6.53 -0.25 -22.93
N ARG A 200 7.75 0.27 -23.11
CA ARG A 200 8.46 1.08 -22.12
C ARG A 200 7.69 2.35 -21.70
N PRO A 201 7.06 3.13 -22.60
CA PRO A 201 6.25 4.29 -22.20
C PRO A 201 5.07 3.93 -21.29
N ILE A 202 4.47 2.74 -21.47
CA ILE A 202 3.37 2.25 -20.64
C ILE A 202 3.90 1.86 -19.25
N TYR A 203 5.04 1.16 -19.20
CA TYR A 203 5.70 0.81 -17.95
C TYR A 203 6.10 2.05 -17.14
N ASP A 204 6.71 3.05 -17.78
CA ASP A 204 7.16 4.27 -17.09
C ASP A 204 5.96 5.12 -16.61
N ARG A 205 4.87 5.24 -17.40
CA ARG A 205 3.61 5.91 -16.96
C ARG A 205 2.96 5.19 -15.78
N LEU A 206 2.87 3.86 -15.82
CA LEU A 206 2.33 3.06 -14.71
C LEU A 206 3.20 3.18 -13.44
N SER A 207 4.53 3.20 -13.60
CA SER A 207 5.47 3.31 -12.48
C SER A 207 5.42 4.69 -11.81
N ALA A 208 5.22 5.76 -12.58
CA ALA A 208 5.00 7.11 -12.05
C ALA A 208 3.70 7.20 -11.23
N ILE A 209 2.57 6.81 -11.83
CA ILE A 209 1.25 6.76 -11.16
C ILE A 209 1.32 5.94 -9.87
N ARG A 210 1.98 4.76 -9.92
CA ARG A 210 2.17 3.91 -8.74
C ARG A 210 2.90 4.65 -7.61
N ARG A 211 4.04 5.28 -7.91
CA ARG A 211 4.87 5.98 -6.92
C ARG A 211 4.10 7.14 -6.28
N GLU A 212 3.33 7.89 -7.07
CA GLU A 212 2.47 8.98 -6.59
C GLU A 212 1.36 8.45 -5.67
N LEU A 213 0.67 7.37 -6.05
CA LEU A 213 -0.32 6.71 -5.19
C LEU A 213 0.29 6.13 -3.90
N GLU A 214 1.50 5.56 -3.95
CA GLU A 214 2.20 5.06 -2.76
C GLU A 214 2.67 6.20 -1.84
N GLN A 215 3.01 7.38 -2.39
CA GLN A 215 3.25 8.59 -1.61
C GLN A 215 1.96 9.10 -0.94
N LEU A 216 0.83 9.16 -1.66
CA LEU A 216 -0.46 9.55 -1.08
C LEU A 216 -0.90 8.62 0.08
N VAL A 217 -0.65 7.31 -0.04
CA VAL A 217 -0.89 6.31 1.02
C VAL A 217 -0.04 6.54 2.28
N LEU A 218 1.10 7.24 2.15
CA LEU A 218 1.99 7.59 3.27
C LEU A 218 1.66 8.95 3.89
N THR A 219 1.31 9.98 3.09
CA THR A 219 1.28 11.37 3.60
C THR A 219 -0.06 12.11 3.50
N HIS A 220 -1.08 11.62 2.76
CA HIS A 220 -2.28 12.42 2.44
C HIS A 220 -3.65 11.75 2.69
N ARG A 221 -3.72 10.66 3.47
CA ARG A 221 -4.98 9.91 3.68
C ARG A 221 -6.17 10.74 4.19
N TRP A 222 -5.93 11.83 4.91
CA TRP A 222 -6.97 12.66 5.52
C TRP A 222 -7.24 13.98 4.78
N SER A 223 -6.61 14.19 3.61
CA SER A 223 -6.69 15.43 2.82
C SER A 223 -6.89 15.16 1.33
N LEU A 224 -7.46 14.00 0.97
CA LEU A 224 -7.54 13.51 -0.40
C LEU A 224 -9.00 13.45 -0.85
N ARG A 225 -9.33 14.11 -1.97
CA ARG A 225 -10.69 14.20 -2.50
C ARG A 225 -10.95 13.05 -3.47
N GLU A 226 -12.20 12.62 -3.63
CA GLU A 226 -12.53 11.58 -4.63
C GLU A 226 -12.13 12.03 -6.05
N THR A 227 -12.26 13.32 -6.35
CA THR A 227 -11.86 13.93 -7.63
C THR A 227 -10.36 13.83 -7.94
N ASP A 228 -9.49 13.83 -6.93
CA ASP A 228 -8.05 13.63 -7.13
C ASP A 228 -7.76 12.18 -7.54
N LEU A 229 -8.40 11.23 -6.87
CA LEU A 229 -8.32 9.80 -7.17
C LEU A 229 -8.99 9.43 -8.51
N TRP A 230 -9.98 10.22 -8.94
CA TRP A 230 -10.63 10.06 -10.23
C TRP A 230 -9.67 10.32 -11.41
N ASN A 231 -8.78 11.31 -11.31
CA ASN A 231 -7.78 11.58 -12.36
C ASN A 231 -6.79 10.42 -12.55
N TYR A 232 -6.35 9.78 -11.46
CA TYR A 232 -5.56 8.55 -11.53
C TYR A 232 -6.40 7.40 -12.11
N SER A 233 -7.65 7.26 -11.69
CA SER A 233 -8.57 6.23 -12.20
C SER A 233 -8.78 6.34 -13.72
N LEU A 234 -8.99 7.56 -14.24
CA LEU A 234 -9.09 7.82 -15.67
C LEU A 234 -7.79 7.48 -16.42
N SER A 235 -6.64 7.89 -15.87
CA SER A 235 -5.32 7.55 -16.44
C SER A 235 -5.06 6.04 -16.50
N LEU A 236 -5.49 5.28 -15.49
CA LEU A 236 -5.40 3.82 -15.52
C LEU A 236 -6.39 3.21 -16.52
N GLN A 237 -7.59 3.77 -16.69
CA GLN A 237 -8.56 3.32 -17.70
C GLN A 237 -8.06 3.58 -19.13
N GLU A 238 -7.38 4.69 -19.40
CA GLU A 238 -6.71 4.92 -20.70
C GLU A 238 -5.69 3.82 -21.00
N ILE A 239 -4.84 3.50 -20.03
CA ILE A 239 -3.83 2.44 -20.17
C ILE A 239 -4.50 1.07 -20.33
N ASP A 240 -5.56 0.79 -19.57
CA ASP A 240 -6.31 -0.46 -19.64
C ASP A 240 -6.92 -0.70 -21.04
N LYS A 241 -7.42 0.37 -21.68
CA LYS A 241 -7.95 0.39 -23.06
C LYS A 241 -6.89 0.17 -24.15
N MET A 242 -5.59 0.29 -23.84
CA MET A 242 -4.52 -0.04 -24.80
C MET A 242 -4.33 -1.56 -24.99
N ARG A 243 -5.12 -2.40 -24.30
CA ARG A 243 -4.97 -3.85 -24.32
C ARG A 243 -5.94 -4.51 -25.31
N VAL A 244 -5.41 -5.45 -26.09
CA VAL A 244 -6.19 -6.38 -26.93
C VAL A 244 -6.18 -7.73 -26.21
N ASP A 245 -7.35 -8.36 -26.03
CA ASP A 245 -7.54 -9.63 -25.29
C ASP A 245 -6.80 -9.70 -23.93
N GLY A 246 -6.76 -8.57 -23.21
CA GLY A 246 -6.08 -8.46 -21.91
C GLY A 246 -4.55 -8.54 -21.97
N LYS A 247 -3.95 -8.19 -23.12
CA LYS A 247 -2.51 -8.06 -23.36
C LYS A 247 -2.18 -6.72 -24.00
N PHE A 248 -1.02 -6.17 -23.66
CA PHE A 248 -0.49 -5.01 -24.37
C PHE A 248 0.18 -5.48 -25.66
N VAL A 249 -0.11 -4.82 -26.77
CA VAL A 249 0.50 -5.11 -28.08
C VAL A 249 1.42 -3.97 -28.52
N ASP A 250 2.30 -4.25 -29.47
CA ASP A 250 3.10 -3.23 -30.18
C ASP A 250 2.38 -2.69 -31.43
N ALA A 251 3.10 -1.96 -32.29
CA ALA A 251 2.52 -1.36 -33.51
C ALA A 251 2.21 -2.42 -34.59
N GLU A 252 2.89 -3.55 -34.51
CA GLU A 252 2.79 -4.73 -35.37
C GLU A 252 1.61 -5.64 -34.94
N GLY A 253 1.09 -5.46 -33.72
CA GLY A 253 0.01 -6.27 -33.14
C GLY A 253 0.50 -7.53 -32.43
N ASP A 254 1.81 -7.68 -32.28
CA ASP A 254 2.46 -8.78 -31.57
C ASP A 254 2.39 -8.57 -30.05
N ARG A 255 2.90 -9.52 -29.25
CA ARG A 255 2.83 -9.48 -27.78
C ARG A 255 4.22 -9.44 -27.14
N PRO A 256 4.80 -8.24 -26.91
CA PRO A 256 6.17 -8.12 -26.41
C PRO A 256 6.36 -8.62 -24.97
N SER A 257 7.61 -8.84 -24.59
CA SER A 257 8.00 -9.18 -23.20
C SER A 257 7.73 -8.02 -22.22
N GLY A 258 7.46 -8.35 -20.96
CA GLY A 258 7.06 -7.41 -19.91
C GLY A 258 5.57 -7.42 -19.54
N GLN A 259 4.74 -8.22 -20.21
CA GLN A 259 3.28 -8.33 -19.94
C GLN A 259 2.95 -8.52 -18.45
N TYR A 260 3.72 -9.33 -17.71
CA TYR A 260 3.45 -9.60 -16.30
C TYR A 260 3.58 -8.33 -15.45
N VAL A 261 4.71 -7.62 -15.56
CA VAL A 261 4.96 -6.44 -14.73
C VAL A 261 4.00 -5.30 -15.06
N LEU A 262 3.61 -5.11 -16.32
CA LEU A 262 2.57 -4.14 -16.70
C LEU A 262 1.21 -4.46 -16.05
N LEU A 263 0.76 -5.72 -16.14
CA LEU A 263 -0.51 -6.15 -15.55
C LEU A 263 -0.48 -6.14 -14.00
N TYR A 264 0.69 -6.42 -13.40
CA TYR A 264 0.91 -6.27 -11.97
C TYR A 264 0.83 -4.79 -11.54
N LEU A 265 1.57 -3.89 -12.19
CA LEU A 265 1.54 -2.46 -11.89
C LEU A 265 0.14 -1.88 -12.04
N LEU A 266 -0.56 -2.20 -13.13
CA LEU A 266 -1.95 -1.78 -13.36
C LEU A 266 -2.90 -2.23 -12.23
N ARG A 267 -2.83 -3.52 -11.84
CA ARG A 267 -3.60 -4.05 -10.69
C ARG A 267 -3.20 -3.38 -9.37
N ARG A 268 -1.90 -3.15 -9.15
CA ARG A 268 -1.34 -2.52 -7.95
C ARG A 268 -1.82 -1.07 -7.82
N CYS A 269 -1.84 -0.30 -8.90
CA CYS A 269 -2.37 1.07 -8.91
C CYS A 269 -3.87 1.11 -8.61
N TYR A 270 -4.69 0.24 -9.22
CA TYR A 270 -6.12 0.15 -8.85
C TYR A 270 -6.32 -0.28 -7.39
N GLY A 271 -5.50 -1.21 -6.87
CA GLY A 271 -5.53 -1.60 -5.45
C GLY A 271 -5.08 -0.50 -4.48
N LEU A 272 -4.18 0.39 -4.92
CA LEU A 272 -3.79 1.58 -4.16
C LEU A 272 -4.91 2.63 -4.15
N ILE A 273 -5.57 2.89 -5.30
CA ILE A 273 -6.74 3.77 -5.37
C ILE A 273 -7.87 3.24 -4.48
N TYR A 274 -8.19 1.94 -4.57
CA TYR A 274 -9.23 1.34 -3.73
C TYR A 274 -8.90 1.46 -2.23
N ARG A 275 -7.64 1.21 -1.84
CA ARG A 275 -7.17 1.38 -0.46
C ARG A 275 -7.24 2.85 0.01
N LEU A 276 -6.94 3.80 -0.88
CA LEU A 276 -7.10 5.22 -0.58
C LEU A 276 -8.58 5.55 -0.38
N LEU A 277 -9.46 5.29 -1.35
CA LEU A 277 -10.91 5.48 -1.23
C LEU A 277 -11.50 4.82 0.04
N SER A 278 -11.05 3.62 0.41
CA SER A 278 -11.52 2.91 1.60
C SER A 278 -10.89 3.39 2.92
N SER A 279 -10.06 4.43 2.91
CA SER A 279 -9.41 5.00 4.10
C SER A 279 -9.35 6.54 4.13
N SER A 280 -9.76 7.20 3.05
CA SER A 280 -9.99 8.63 2.97
C SER A 280 -11.48 8.89 2.81
N GLU A 281 -12.16 9.23 3.91
CA GLU A 281 -13.40 10.01 3.77
C GLU A 281 -12.99 11.44 3.35
N PRO A 282 -13.41 11.92 2.17
CA PRO A 282 -12.92 13.19 1.63
C PRO A 282 -13.44 14.40 2.41
N VAL A 283 -12.54 15.37 2.67
CA VAL A 283 -12.87 16.70 3.22
C VAL A 283 -12.76 17.72 2.09
N SER A 284 -13.77 18.57 1.92
CA SER A 284 -13.77 19.59 0.87
C SER A 284 -12.73 20.71 1.10
N GLU A 285 -12.35 21.41 0.04
CA GLU A 285 -11.50 22.63 0.09
C GLU A 285 -12.02 23.66 1.10
N GLU A 286 -13.34 23.85 1.18
CA GLU A 286 -13.98 24.83 2.07
C GLU A 286 -13.82 24.46 3.55
N LEU A 287 -13.73 23.16 3.86
CA LEU A 287 -13.56 22.65 5.22
C LEU A 287 -12.11 22.40 5.61
N MET A 288 -11.17 22.29 4.66
CA MET A 288 -9.74 22.09 4.97
C MET A 288 -9.14 23.15 5.92
N PRO A 289 -9.43 24.47 5.81
CA PRO A 289 -8.97 25.45 6.79
C PRO A 289 -9.43 25.14 8.22
N ILE A 290 -10.66 24.64 8.36
CA ILE A 290 -11.26 24.27 9.64
C ILE A 290 -10.61 22.98 10.17
N ALA A 291 -10.51 21.95 9.34
CA ALA A 291 -9.87 20.67 9.69
C ALA A 291 -8.40 20.84 10.12
N ASN A 292 -7.63 21.70 9.45
CA ASN A 292 -6.25 22.03 9.82
C ASN A 292 -6.18 22.80 11.15
N LYS A 293 -7.12 23.72 11.41
CA LYS A 293 -7.21 24.46 12.67
C LYS A 293 -7.56 23.52 13.83
N LEU A 294 -8.54 22.63 13.66
CA LEU A 294 -8.88 21.58 14.64
C LEU A 294 -7.70 20.64 14.92
N SER A 295 -7.03 20.15 13.87
CA SER A 295 -5.83 19.31 14.01
C SER A 295 -4.74 19.96 14.86
N THR A 296 -4.59 21.29 14.72
CA THR A 296 -3.65 22.08 15.53
C THR A 296 -4.13 22.21 16.98
N VAL A 297 -5.41 22.55 17.21
CA VAL A 297 -5.99 22.67 18.56
C VAL A 297 -5.93 21.34 19.30
N LYS A 298 -6.38 20.23 18.68
CA LYS A 298 -6.28 18.88 19.23
C LYS A 298 -4.85 18.53 19.64
N LYS A 299 -3.86 18.82 18.78
CA LYS A 299 -2.45 18.56 19.10
C LYS A 299 -2.00 19.35 20.33
N CYS A 300 -2.31 20.64 20.40
CA CYS A 300 -1.95 21.47 21.55
C CYS A 300 -2.64 21.00 22.84
N LEU A 301 -3.94 20.67 22.81
CA LEU A 301 -4.67 20.13 23.96
C LEU A 301 -4.07 18.79 24.44
N ASN A 302 -3.68 17.91 23.51
CA ASN A 302 -2.98 16.67 23.85
C ASN A 302 -1.57 16.91 24.42
N GLU A 303 -0.88 17.99 24.03
CA GLU A 303 0.42 18.36 24.61
C GLU A 303 0.25 18.93 26.03
N VAL A 304 -0.77 19.75 26.29
CA VAL A 304 -1.16 20.20 27.64
C VAL A 304 -1.49 19.00 28.55
N LEU A 305 -2.41 18.13 28.11
CA LEU A 305 -2.85 16.93 28.83
C LEU A 305 -1.70 15.95 29.13
N LYS A 306 -0.74 15.82 28.21
CA LYS A 306 0.35 14.84 28.32
C LYS A 306 1.50 15.32 29.22
N TYR A 307 1.88 16.59 29.14
CA TYR A 307 3.08 17.07 29.86
C TYR A 307 2.77 17.50 31.29
N GLY A 308 1.55 17.99 31.56
CA GLY A 308 1.16 18.48 32.87
C GLY A 308 1.92 19.74 33.29
N GLY A 309 1.46 20.35 34.39
CA GLY A 309 2.01 21.58 34.95
C GLY A 309 0.93 22.43 35.61
N PRO A 310 1.32 23.55 36.27
CA PRO A 310 0.39 24.52 36.83
C PRO A 310 -0.25 25.35 35.72
N PHE A 311 -1.12 24.70 34.94
CA PHE A 311 -1.97 25.35 33.94
C PHE A 311 -3.17 25.95 34.67
N SER A 312 -3.37 27.25 34.53
CA SER A 312 -4.59 27.88 35.02
C SER A 312 -5.74 27.65 34.02
N PRO A 313 -7.01 27.72 34.44
CA PRO A 313 -8.15 27.74 33.51
C PRO A 313 -8.06 28.84 32.43
N ARG A 314 -7.25 29.88 32.69
CA ARG A 314 -6.95 30.98 31.76
C ARG A 314 -6.06 30.55 30.58
N ASP A 315 -5.20 29.54 30.76
CA ASP A 315 -4.32 29.02 29.71
C ASP A 315 -5.07 28.18 28.68
N LEU A 316 -6.29 27.71 29.01
CA LEU A 316 -7.20 27.07 28.06
C LEU A 316 -7.96 28.07 27.17
N TYR A 317 -8.01 29.36 27.52
CA TYR A 317 -8.77 30.38 26.80
C TYR A 317 -8.43 30.51 25.30
N PRO A 318 -7.16 30.42 24.83
CA PRO A 318 -6.85 30.45 23.41
C PRO A 318 -7.47 29.30 22.61
N TYR A 319 -7.67 28.14 23.24
CA TYR A 319 -8.32 26.98 22.62
C TYR A 319 -9.84 27.14 22.65
N GLN A 320 -10.42 27.57 23.77
CA GLN A 320 -11.85 27.91 23.88
C GLN A 320 -12.27 28.92 22.79
N LEU A 321 -11.50 30.01 22.64
CA LEU A 321 -11.75 31.03 21.63
C LEU A 321 -11.59 30.49 20.20
N ALA A 322 -10.64 29.59 19.95
CA ALA A 322 -10.45 28.97 18.64
C ALA A 322 -11.59 28.01 18.26
N LEU A 323 -12.10 27.24 19.22
CA LEU A 323 -13.26 26.37 19.00
C LEU A 323 -14.53 27.18 18.81
N TYR A 324 -14.79 28.19 19.66
CA TYR A 324 -15.92 29.12 19.52
C TYR A 324 -15.93 29.83 18.15
N GLN A 325 -14.77 30.25 17.65
CA GLN A 325 -14.65 30.82 16.30
C GLN A 325 -15.10 29.82 15.23
N ILE A 326 -14.70 28.54 15.34
CA ILE A 326 -15.13 27.47 14.42
C ILE A 326 -16.63 27.17 14.56
N ASP A 327 -17.14 27.06 15.79
CA ASP A 327 -18.57 26.84 16.06
C ASP A 327 -19.43 27.94 15.43
N SER A 328 -18.97 29.19 15.47
CA SER A 328 -19.66 30.36 14.90
C SER A 328 -19.72 30.38 13.36
N MET A 329 -18.91 29.55 12.68
CA MET A 329 -19.00 29.37 11.22
C MET A 329 -20.15 28.44 10.81
N ARG A 330 -20.77 27.72 11.77
CA ARG A 330 -21.88 26.80 11.51
C ARG A 330 -23.22 27.52 11.46
N LYS A 331 -24.08 27.09 10.53
CA LYS A 331 -25.49 27.47 10.41
C LYS A 331 -26.33 26.21 10.69
N GLU A 332 -27.32 26.31 11.59
CA GLU A 332 -28.17 25.17 11.98
C GLU A 332 -27.37 23.91 12.41
N GLY A 333 -26.22 24.13 13.09
CA GLY A 333 -25.31 23.06 13.53
C GLY A 333 -24.44 22.43 12.45
N LYS A 334 -24.39 23.00 11.24
CA LYS A 334 -23.63 22.50 10.07
C LYS A 334 -22.73 23.56 9.47
N PHE A 335 -21.57 23.19 8.96
CA PHE A 335 -20.85 24.03 8.01
C PHE A 335 -21.59 24.03 6.66
N VAL A 336 -21.65 25.18 5.98
CA VAL A 336 -22.41 25.38 4.75
C VAL A 336 -21.51 26.13 3.75
N GLY A 337 -21.40 25.60 2.54
CA GLY A 337 -20.53 26.12 1.48
C GLY A 337 -20.99 27.47 0.91
N VAL A 338 -20.17 28.07 0.04
CA VAL A 338 -20.46 29.39 -0.56
C VAL A 338 -21.69 29.39 -1.46
N ASP A 339 -22.09 28.23 -1.97
CA ASP A 339 -23.28 27.99 -2.80
C ASP A 339 -24.53 27.60 -1.99
N GLY A 340 -24.40 27.45 -0.66
CA GLY A 340 -25.47 27.01 0.22
C GLY A 340 -25.59 25.48 0.39
N THR A 341 -24.69 24.69 -0.19
CA THR A 341 -24.68 23.23 -0.02
C THR A 341 -24.03 22.79 1.30
N ILE A 342 -24.19 21.52 1.65
CA ILE A 342 -23.43 20.87 2.73
C ILE A 342 -22.12 20.34 2.13
N PRO A 343 -20.94 20.83 2.54
CA PRO A 343 -19.69 20.38 1.95
C PRO A 343 -19.30 18.97 2.40
N GLU A 344 -18.54 18.29 1.54
CA GLU A 344 -18.05 16.93 1.79
C GLU A 344 -17.08 16.86 2.99
N GLY A 345 -17.16 15.78 3.77
CA GLY A 345 -16.37 15.60 5.00
C GLY A 345 -16.91 16.31 6.24
N GLN A 346 -18.10 16.94 6.16
CA GLN A 346 -18.85 17.54 7.28
C GLN A 346 -18.79 16.70 8.56
N GLY A 347 -19.07 15.39 8.47
CA GLY A 347 -19.13 14.49 9.63
C GLY A 347 -17.79 14.37 10.36
N ILE A 348 -16.68 14.29 9.62
CA ILE A 348 -15.31 14.20 10.14
C ILE A 348 -14.95 15.47 10.91
N VAL A 349 -15.25 16.63 10.32
CA VAL A 349 -14.93 17.94 10.90
C VAL A 349 -15.78 18.21 12.14
N MET A 350 -17.05 17.78 12.13
CA MET A 350 -17.92 17.83 13.33
C MET A 350 -17.45 16.87 14.43
N ALA A 351 -17.05 15.64 14.10
CA ALA A 351 -16.51 14.69 15.09
C ALA A 351 -15.20 15.21 15.71
N HIS A 352 -14.29 15.74 14.90
CA HIS A 352 -13.01 16.31 15.36
C HIS A 352 -13.21 17.60 16.18
N LEU A 353 -14.24 18.38 15.88
CA LEU A 353 -14.65 19.55 16.68
C LEU A 353 -15.22 19.14 18.03
N ASN A 354 -16.09 18.13 18.08
CA ASN A 354 -16.61 17.57 19.33
C ASN A 354 -15.47 16.99 20.18
N GLU A 355 -14.56 16.20 19.58
CA GLU A 355 -13.38 15.65 20.27
C GLU A 355 -12.47 16.76 20.85
N CYS A 356 -12.32 17.90 20.17
CA CYS A 356 -11.60 19.05 20.71
C CYS A 356 -12.32 19.70 21.91
N HIS A 357 -13.66 19.73 21.92
CA HIS A 357 -14.45 20.20 23.06
C HIS A 357 -14.37 19.21 24.23
N GLU A 358 -14.49 17.91 23.98
CA GLU A 358 -14.36 16.84 24.98
C GLU A 358 -12.98 16.84 25.66
N LEU A 359 -11.90 16.98 24.87
CA LEU A 359 -10.53 17.14 25.39
C LEU A 359 -10.35 18.43 26.21
N LEU A 360 -11.08 19.50 25.86
CA LEU A 360 -10.98 20.78 26.56
C LEU A 360 -11.77 20.78 27.88
N GLU A 361 -12.92 20.09 27.93
CA GLU A 361 -13.71 19.97 29.16
C GLU A 361 -13.01 19.04 30.16
N MET A 362 -12.49 17.90 29.71
CA MET A 362 -11.66 17.00 30.51
C MET A 362 -10.44 17.72 31.12
N LEU A 363 -9.87 18.69 30.41
CA LEU A 363 -8.78 19.53 30.90
C LEU A 363 -9.22 20.56 31.95
N LYS A 364 -10.47 21.06 31.91
CA LYS A 364 -11.01 21.91 32.99
C LYS A 364 -11.29 21.08 34.24
N GLU A 365 -11.99 19.95 34.10
CA GLU A 365 -12.33 19.06 35.22
C GLU A 365 -11.07 18.64 35.99
N ALA A 366 -9.98 18.34 35.28
CA ALA A 366 -8.68 18.01 35.86
C ALA A 366 -8.00 19.18 36.61
N MET A 367 -8.31 20.45 36.28
CA MET A 367 -7.79 21.64 36.97
C MET A 367 -8.69 22.02 38.16
N GLU A 368 -10.01 21.98 37.98
CA GLU A 368 -11.00 22.24 39.04
C GLU A 368 -10.93 21.23 40.20
N THR A 369 -10.35 20.04 39.97
CA THR A 369 -10.09 19.04 41.01
C THR A 369 -8.81 19.31 41.82
N ASP A 370 -7.87 20.13 41.31
CA ASP A 370 -6.56 20.39 41.94
C ASP A 370 -6.58 21.67 42.82
N GLU A 371 -7.49 22.61 42.55
CA GLU A 371 -7.68 23.85 43.34
C GLU A 371 -8.47 23.64 44.66
N GLY A 372 -8.90 22.42 44.98
CA GLY A 372 -9.88 22.13 46.04
C GLY A 372 -9.37 21.61 47.40
N ASP A 373 -8.06 21.56 47.63
CA ASP A 373 -7.44 20.84 48.78
C ASP A 373 -6.74 21.78 49.82
N TYR A 374 -7.06 23.09 49.80
CA TYR A 374 -6.35 24.13 50.59
C TYR A 374 -7.27 25.27 51.11
N ASP A 375 -8.37 24.96 51.81
CA ASP A 375 -9.28 26.00 52.35
C ASP A 375 -9.98 25.58 53.67
N ASP A 376 -9.24 24.92 54.56
CA ASP A 376 -9.62 24.62 55.96
C ASP A 376 -8.35 24.61 56.85
N GLU A 377 -8.50 24.87 58.16
CA GLU A 377 -7.42 25.04 59.17
C GLU A 377 -6.47 26.28 59.03
N ASP A 378 -6.96 27.48 59.41
CA ASP A 378 -6.24 28.41 60.32
C ASP A 378 -7.09 29.68 60.64
N ASP A 379 -7.93 29.62 61.68
CA ASP A 379 -8.70 30.77 62.21
C ASP A 379 -8.82 30.63 63.75
N GLU A 380 -7.70 30.43 64.46
CA GLU A 380 -7.68 30.37 65.94
C GLU A 380 -7.88 31.75 66.59
N GLU A 381 -8.69 31.78 67.66
CA GLU A 381 -9.07 33.00 68.39
C GLU A 381 -7.87 33.70 69.06
N PHE A 382 -7.54 34.92 68.61
CA PHE A 382 -6.66 35.80 69.38
C PHE A 382 -7.47 36.54 70.47
N VAL A 383 -7.41 36.01 71.69
CA VAL A 383 -8.07 36.61 72.87
C VAL A 383 -7.12 37.62 73.54
N ASP A 384 -7.33 38.91 73.28
CA ASP A 384 -6.62 39.98 74.01
C ASP A 384 -7.22 40.16 75.42
N GLU A 385 -6.46 39.76 76.46
CA GLU A 385 -6.68 40.20 77.83
C GLU A 385 -6.04 41.60 78.03
N GLU A 386 -6.83 42.68 77.90
CA GLU A 386 -6.38 44.02 78.32
C GLU A 386 -6.49 44.18 79.85
N ASP A 387 -5.35 44.46 80.47
CA ASP A 387 -5.12 44.50 81.92
C ASP A 387 -5.82 45.70 82.62
N GLU A 388 -6.34 45.49 83.84
CA GLU A 388 -6.86 46.60 84.65
C GLU A 388 -5.71 47.46 85.21
N SER A 389 -5.69 48.77 84.91
CA SER A 389 -4.88 49.72 85.68
C SER A 389 -5.54 51.11 85.83
N GLU A 390 -5.45 51.64 87.04
CA GLU A 390 -6.18 52.81 87.54
C GLU A 390 -5.47 54.16 87.24
N GLU A 391 -6.23 55.21 86.96
CA GLU A 391 -6.14 56.55 87.63
C GLU A 391 -7.36 57.45 87.36
#